data_AF-A0A8H3GBG9-F1
#
_entry.id   AF-A0A8H3GBG9-F1
#
_cell.length_a   1.000
_cell.length_b   1.000
_cell.length_c   1.000
_cell.angle_alpha   90.00
_cell.angle_beta   90.00
_cell.angle_gamma   90.00
#
_symmetry.space_group_name_H-M   'P 1'
#
loop_
_entity.id
_entity.type
_entity.pdbx_description
1 polymer ?
#
loop_
_entity_poly.entity_id
_entity_poly.type
_entity_poly.pdbx_seq_one_letter_code
_entity_poly.pdbx_strand_id
1 'polypeptide(L)'
;MPVISSALPSLPRSSLSKRLYIDPTCTGSQNIAQNIATASTMVTNAHSAVLNTNNNANDNDHFTFFFPSASRAFVANIFALSIHSFSFTDDATAGPLGTWTIECTPQAAQQAECTNDPGAFYVPVEIEGGGLVAMETPICAPFWALPAAAPCGGLDKSMALVLASAFRWGVPEPTVNYYMYYAQAVTLGCPVSAYGFLG
;
A
#
# COMPACT_ATOMS: atom_id res chain seq x y z
N MET A 1 27.32 -8.62 -0.37
CA MET A 1 26.28 -7.60 -0.13
C MET A 1 25.44 -7.53 -1.39
N PRO A 2 24.13 -7.81 -1.35
CA PRO A 2 23.33 -7.70 -2.56
C PRO A 2 23.23 -6.22 -2.94
N VAL A 3 23.68 -5.90 -4.15
CA VAL A 3 23.59 -4.59 -4.75
C VAL A 3 22.12 -4.39 -5.12
N ILE A 4 21.43 -3.48 -4.44
CA ILE A 4 20.11 -3.01 -4.87
C ILE A 4 20.35 -2.23 -6.17
N SER A 5 20.03 -2.85 -7.30
CA SER A 5 20.16 -2.25 -8.63
C SER A 5 19.32 -0.98 -8.69
N SER A 6 19.98 0.14 -8.98
CA SER A 6 19.48 1.51 -8.94
C SER A 6 18.61 1.91 -10.15
N ALA A 7 17.75 1.01 -10.63
CA ALA A 7 16.82 1.29 -11.70
C ALA A 7 15.42 0.81 -11.32
N LEU A 8 14.68 1.66 -10.59
CA LEU A 8 13.22 1.55 -10.57
C LEU A 8 12.72 1.82 -12.00
N PRO A 9 11.88 0.95 -12.58
CA PRO A 9 11.35 1.16 -13.92
C PRO A 9 10.63 2.51 -13.99
N SER A 10 11.03 3.35 -14.94
CA SER A 10 10.33 4.60 -15.24
C SER A 10 8.91 4.25 -15.72
N LEU A 11 7.90 4.55 -14.91
CA LEU A 11 6.51 4.33 -15.31
C LEU A 11 6.18 5.17 -16.55
N PRO A 12 5.61 4.57 -17.62
CA PRO A 12 5.00 5.35 -18.67
C PRO A 12 3.86 6.18 -18.07
N ARG A 13 3.97 7.51 -18.18
CA ARG A 13 2.90 8.46 -17.83
C ARG A 13 1.79 8.39 -18.89
N SER A 14 1.12 7.25 -19.02
CA SER A 14 -0.10 7.14 -19.83
C SER A 14 -1.31 7.15 -18.90
N SER A 15 -2.21 8.10 -19.18
CA SER A 15 -3.55 8.27 -18.62
C SER A 15 -4.45 7.05 -18.92
N LEU A 16 -4.15 5.89 -18.36
CA LEU A 16 -5.06 4.75 -18.37
C LEU A 16 -6.07 4.96 -17.24
N SER A 17 -7.35 5.03 -17.59
CA SER A 17 -8.45 5.01 -16.61
C SER A 17 -8.36 3.71 -15.81
N LYS A 18 -8.20 3.82 -14.49
CA LYS A 18 -8.11 2.67 -13.59
C LYS A 18 -9.44 2.44 -12.91
N ARG A 19 -9.84 1.18 -12.78
CA ARG A 19 -11.11 0.79 -12.14
C ARG A 19 -10.86 0.02 -10.86
N LEU A 20 -11.73 0.17 -9.88
CA LEU A 20 -11.79 -0.71 -8.71
C LEU A 20 -12.94 -1.69 -8.90
N TYR A 21 -12.64 -2.97 -8.93
CA TYR A 21 -13.60 -4.07 -8.87
C TYR A 21 -13.45 -4.74 -7.51
N ILE A 22 -14.54 -4.88 -6.76
CA ILE A 22 -14.56 -5.63 -5.51
C ILE A 22 -15.42 -6.86 -5.76
N ASP A 23 -14.85 -8.05 -5.54
CA ASP A 23 -15.55 -9.32 -5.71
C ASP A 23 -16.89 -9.28 -4.93
N PRO A 24 -18.04 -9.60 -5.56
CA PRO A 24 -19.33 -9.64 -4.88
C PRO A 24 -19.36 -10.59 -3.67
N THR A 25 -18.46 -11.58 -3.61
CA THR A 25 -18.32 -12.49 -2.46
C THR A 25 -17.72 -11.81 -1.23
N CYS A 26 -17.16 -10.60 -1.37
CA CYS A 26 -16.75 -9.74 -0.27
C CYS A 26 -17.94 -9.32 0.60
N THR A 27 -18.27 -10.12 1.60
CA THR A 27 -19.21 -9.71 2.64
C THR A 27 -18.63 -8.50 3.40
N GLY A 28 -19.36 -7.37 3.41
CA GLY A 28 -18.87 -6.11 3.96
C GLY A 28 -18.01 -5.27 3.00
N SER A 29 -18.17 -5.44 1.68
CA SER A 29 -17.47 -4.68 0.61
C SER A 29 -17.51 -3.15 0.76
N GLN A 30 -18.57 -2.58 1.34
CA GLN A 30 -18.62 -1.14 1.68
C GLN A 30 -17.46 -0.71 2.59
N ASN A 31 -17.06 -1.57 3.54
CA ASN A 31 -15.93 -1.31 4.43
C ASN A 31 -14.61 -1.39 3.67
N ILE A 32 -14.49 -2.22 2.63
CA ILE A 32 -13.24 -2.35 1.86
C ILE A 32 -12.98 -1.06 1.06
N ALA A 33 -13.98 -0.56 0.35
CA ALA A 33 -13.85 0.70 -0.40
C ALA A 33 -13.47 1.87 0.52
N GLN A 34 -14.06 1.94 1.72
CA GLN A 34 -13.69 2.93 2.73
C GLN A 34 -12.24 2.75 3.23
N ASN A 35 -11.80 1.52 3.49
CA ASN A 35 -10.42 1.24 3.90
C ASN A 35 -9.41 1.57 2.79
N ILE A 36 -9.77 1.35 1.52
CA ILE A 36 -8.96 1.75 0.37
C ILE A 36 -8.81 3.28 0.32
N ALA A 37 -9.90 4.03 0.52
CA ALA A 37 -9.85 5.49 0.56
C ALA A 37 -8.98 6.01 1.73
N THR A 38 -9.11 5.39 2.90
CA THR A 38 -8.26 5.69 4.06
C THR A 38 -6.80 5.37 3.78
N ALA A 39 -6.48 4.19 3.24
CA ALA A 39 -5.12 3.80 2.86
C ALA A 39 -4.51 4.78 1.84
N SER A 40 -5.29 5.19 0.84
CA SER A 40 -4.90 6.21 -0.15
C SER A 40 -4.56 7.55 0.51
N THR A 41 -5.37 7.97 1.49
CA THR A 41 -5.12 9.19 2.27
C THR A 41 -3.83 9.06 3.08
N MET A 42 -3.62 7.90 3.71
CA MET A 42 -2.41 7.64 4.51
C MET A 42 -1.13 7.76 3.67
N VAL A 43 -1.09 7.12 2.50
CA VAL A 43 0.10 7.19 1.63
C VAL A 43 0.29 8.59 1.03
N THR A 44 -0.79 9.32 0.78
CA THR A 44 -0.74 10.71 0.27
C THR A 44 -0.18 11.67 1.31
N ASN A 45 -0.63 11.54 2.57
CA ASN A 45 -0.10 12.33 3.69
C ASN A 45 1.37 11.99 3.93
N ALA A 46 1.72 10.71 3.95
CA ALA A 46 3.10 10.24 4.09
C ALA A 46 4.01 10.80 3.01
N HIS A 47 3.60 10.70 1.73
CA HIS A 47 4.33 11.27 0.61
C HIS A 47 4.58 12.78 0.80
N SER A 48 3.53 13.51 1.19
CA SER A 48 3.60 14.95 1.42
C SER A 48 4.55 15.31 2.55
N ALA A 49 4.55 14.55 3.66
CA ALA A 49 5.47 14.75 4.78
C ALA A 49 6.93 14.42 4.43
N VAL A 50 7.18 13.42 3.58
CA VAL A 50 8.54 13.13 3.09
C VAL A 50 9.08 14.29 2.25
N LEU A 51 8.23 14.88 1.39
CA LEU A 51 8.60 16.00 0.52
C LEU A 51 8.68 17.35 1.24
N ASN A 52 7.84 17.58 2.25
CA ASN A 52 7.76 18.86 2.94
C ASN A 52 8.73 18.91 4.13
N THR A 53 10.01 19.19 3.85
CA THR A 53 11.07 19.27 4.85
C THR A 53 11.00 20.48 5.78
N ASN A 54 10.06 21.40 5.56
CA ASN A 54 10.23 22.78 6.00
C ASN A 54 9.42 23.20 7.23
N ASN A 55 8.53 22.39 7.86
CA ASN A 55 7.66 22.97 8.91
C ASN A 55 7.11 22.08 10.05
N ASN A 56 7.67 20.89 10.33
CA ASN A 56 7.32 20.21 11.58
C ASN A 56 8.47 19.34 12.09
N ALA A 57 9.00 19.63 13.28
CA ALA A 57 10.02 18.81 13.93
C ALA A 57 9.58 17.34 14.04
N ASN A 58 8.29 17.11 14.27
CA ASN A 58 7.70 15.78 14.34
C ASN A 58 7.85 14.99 13.03
N ASP A 59 7.75 15.61 11.85
CA ASP A 59 7.86 14.89 10.57
C ASP A 59 9.31 14.47 10.27
N ASN A 60 10.28 15.29 10.71
CA ASN A 60 11.70 14.97 10.63
C ASN A 60 12.09 13.88 11.62
N ASP A 61 11.53 13.90 12.83
CA ASP A 61 11.71 12.86 13.84
C ASP A 61 11.11 11.52 13.38
N HIS A 62 9.89 11.55 12.81
CA HIS A 62 9.29 10.37 12.17
C HIS A 62 10.20 9.83 11.06
N PHE A 63 10.60 10.69 10.11
CA PHE A 63 11.41 10.22 8.97
C PHE A 63 12.71 9.57 9.45
N THR A 64 13.40 10.19 10.40
CA THR A 64 14.68 9.68 10.93
C THR A 64 14.49 8.36 11.69
N PHE A 65 13.40 8.22 12.44
CA PHE A 65 13.10 7.00 13.17
C PHE A 65 12.77 5.82 12.24
N PHE A 66 11.84 6.02 11.28
CA PHE A 66 11.38 4.95 10.40
C PHE A 66 12.36 4.64 9.26
N PHE A 67 13.17 5.62 8.84
CA PHE A 67 14.07 5.52 7.70
C PHE A 67 15.48 6.05 8.00
N PRO A 68 16.20 5.52 9.00
CA PRO A 68 17.47 6.08 9.49
C PRO A 68 18.58 6.10 8.44
N SER A 69 18.50 5.23 7.43
CA SER A 69 19.51 5.06 6.38
C SER A 69 18.99 5.29 4.96
N ALA A 70 17.70 5.59 4.78
CA ALA A 70 17.11 5.78 3.46
C ALA A 70 17.04 7.26 3.06
N SER A 71 17.25 7.54 1.76
CA SER A 71 17.09 8.90 1.25
C SER A 71 15.60 9.26 1.14
N ARG A 72 15.26 10.54 1.40
CA ARG A 72 13.89 11.05 1.20
C ARG A 72 13.39 10.84 -0.23
N ALA A 73 14.26 11.00 -1.23
CA ALA A 73 13.91 10.79 -2.63
C ALA A 73 13.47 9.34 -2.89
N PHE A 74 14.17 8.36 -2.31
CA PHE A 74 13.80 6.95 -2.42
C PHE A 74 12.45 6.66 -1.75
N VAL A 75 12.27 7.13 -0.51
CA VAL A 75 11.02 6.94 0.25
C VAL A 75 9.84 7.64 -0.43
N ALA A 76 10.02 8.86 -0.93
CA ALA A 76 9.01 9.61 -1.67
C ALA A 76 8.60 8.87 -2.95
N ASN A 77 9.56 8.33 -3.70
CA ASN A 77 9.25 7.54 -4.90
C ASN A 77 8.38 6.32 -4.57
N ILE A 78 8.68 5.61 -3.48
CA ILE A 78 7.86 4.46 -3.06
C ILE A 78 6.44 4.90 -2.70
N PHE A 79 6.26 5.98 -1.94
CA PHE A 79 4.92 6.49 -1.66
C PHE A 79 4.20 7.00 -2.91
N ALA A 80 4.90 7.63 -3.87
CA ALA A 80 4.32 8.03 -5.15
C ALA A 80 3.82 6.82 -5.96
N LEU A 81 4.57 5.73 -5.93
CA LEU A 81 4.18 4.45 -6.55
C LEU A 81 2.97 3.82 -5.83
N SER A 82 2.92 3.87 -4.50
CA SER A 82 1.75 3.44 -3.72
C SER A 82 0.51 4.30 -4.01
N ILE A 83 0.64 5.63 -4.09
CA ILE A 83 -0.46 6.53 -4.49
C ILE A 83 -0.99 6.15 -5.87
N HIS A 84 -0.09 5.83 -6.80
CA HIS A 84 -0.49 5.36 -8.12
C HIS A 84 -1.26 4.02 -8.05
N SER A 85 -0.97 3.15 -7.08
CA SER A 85 -1.79 1.95 -6.84
C SER A 85 -3.21 2.26 -6.41
N PHE A 86 -3.45 3.38 -5.73
CA PHE A 86 -4.76 3.77 -5.20
C PHE A 86 -5.55 4.74 -6.09
N SER A 87 -4.96 5.26 -7.17
CA SER A 87 -5.63 6.21 -8.06
C SER A 87 -6.65 5.50 -8.97
N PHE A 88 -7.95 5.59 -8.66
CA PHE A 88 -9.03 5.05 -9.50
C PHE A 88 -9.94 6.17 -10.03
N THR A 89 -10.50 5.94 -11.20
CA THR A 89 -11.53 6.79 -11.81
C THR A 89 -12.81 5.98 -11.94
N ASP A 90 -13.95 6.52 -11.50
CA ASP A 90 -15.30 5.94 -11.63
C ASP A 90 -15.82 5.89 -13.08
N ASP A 91 -14.93 5.75 -14.06
CA ASP A 91 -15.33 5.77 -15.46
C ASP A 91 -15.90 4.42 -15.88
N ALA A 92 -17.24 4.35 -15.90
CA ALA A 92 -18.05 3.21 -16.33
C ALA A 92 -17.88 2.85 -17.83
N THR A 93 -17.05 3.57 -18.61
CA THR A 93 -16.79 3.27 -20.03
C THR A 93 -15.40 2.68 -20.38
N ALA A 94 -14.41 2.72 -19.48
CA ALA A 94 -13.09 2.12 -19.71
C ALA A 94 -13.13 0.57 -19.89
N GLY A 95 -12.30 0.01 -20.77
CA GLY A 95 -12.17 -1.45 -20.92
C GLY A 95 -11.56 -2.15 -19.69
N PRO A 96 -11.34 -3.48 -19.74
CA PRO A 96 -10.75 -4.25 -18.62
C PRO A 96 -9.30 -3.87 -18.28
N LEU A 97 -8.64 -3.09 -19.14
CA LEU A 97 -7.27 -2.61 -18.94
C LEU A 97 -7.21 -1.63 -17.75
N GLY A 98 -6.36 -1.90 -16.75
CA GLY A 98 -6.16 -1.03 -15.59
C GLY A 98 -7.09 -1.30 -14.40
N THR A 99 -7.76 -2.46 -14.36
CA THR A 99 -8.64 -2.83 -13.25
C THR A 99 -7.84 -3.35 -12.06
N TRP A 100 -8.09 -2.79 -10.87
CA TRP A 100 -7.75 -3.36 -9.58
C TRP A 100 -8.91 -4.19 -9.05
N THR A 101 -8.71 -5.48 -8.96
CA THR A 101 -9.64 -6.46 -8.42
C THR A 101 -9.26 -6.74 -6.97
N ILE A 102 -10.22 -6.54 -6.05
CA ILE A 102 -10.13 -7.04 -4.68
C ILE A 102 -10.81 -8.41 -4.63
N GLU A 103 -10.04 -9.45 -4.34
CA GLU A 103 -10.53 -10.82 -4.28
C GLU A 103 -10.72 -11.24 -2.83
N CYS A 104 -11.96 -11.43 -2.39
CA CYS A 104 -12.23 -11.87 -1.02
C CYS A 104 -12.21 -13.39 -0.84
N THR A 105 -12.16 -14.12 -1.95
CA THR A 105 -11.97 -15.56 -1.98
C THR A 105 -10.74 -15.87 -2.81
N PRO A 106 -9.52 -15.78 -2.24
CA PRO A 106 -8.28 -16.06 -2.95
C PRO A 106 -8.32 -17.43 -3.62
N GLN A 107 -7.80 -17.50 -4.85
CA GLN A 107 -7.66 -18.75 -5.60
C GLN A 107 -6.74 -19.73 -4.85
N ALA A 108 -6.86 -21.03 -5.12
CA ALA A 108 -6.09 -22.04 -4.40
C ALA A 108 -4.56 -21.82 -4.43
N ALA A 109 -4.04 -21.28 -5.54
CA ALA A 109 -2.62 -20.92 -5.67
C ALA A 109 -2.21 -19.73 -4.78
N GLN A 110 -3.12 -18.78 -4.58
CA GLN A 110 -2.93 -17.57 -3.75
C GLN A 110 -3.16 -17.85 -2.25
N GLN A 111 -3.90 -18.91 -1.89
CA GLN A 111 -4.14 -19.28 -0.49
C GLN A 111 -2.86 -19.65 0.27
N ALA A 112 -1.84 -20.18 -0.40
CA ALA A 112 -0.55 -20.46 0.21
C ALA A 112 0.22 -19.17 0.58
N GLU A 113 0.06 -18.10 -0.19
CA GLU A 113 0.64 -16.80 0.11
C GLU A 113 -0.09 -16.14 1.28
N CYS A 114 -1.40 -16.35 1.39
CA CYS A 114 -2.20 -15.88 2.54
C CYS A 114 -1.81 -16.45 3.90
N THR A 115 -1.11 -17.59 3.97
CA THR A 115 -0.64 -18.11 5.27
C THR A 115 0.54 -17.33 5.86
N ASN A 116 1.25 -16.55 5.04
CA ASN A 116 2.43 -15.80 5.47
C ASN A 116 2.21 -14.28 5.52
N ASP A 117 1.09 -13.78 5.00
CA ASP A 117 0.81 -12.35 4.89
C ASP A 117 -0.18 -11.87 5.97
N PRO A 118 0.06 -10.71 6.63
CA PRO A 118 -0.78 -10.18 7.69
C PRO A 118 -2.19 -9.75 7.25
N GLY A 119 -2.52 -9.72 5.95
CA GLY A 119 -3.93 -9.61 5.56
C GLY A 119 -4.22 -9.45 4.08
N ALA A 120 -3.30 -8.96 3.28
CA ALA A 120 -3.53 -8.78 1.84
C ALA A 120 -2.18 -8.64 1.13
N PHE A 121 -2.08 -9.24 -0.04
CA PHE A 121 -0.89 -9.12 -0.89
C PHE A 121 -1.28 -8.76 -2.32
N TYR A 122 -0.28 -8.49 -3.16
CA TYR A 122 -0.48 -8.03 -4.52
C TYR A 122 -0.06 -9.10 -5.52
N VAL A 123 -0.94 -9.42 -6.47
CA VAL A 123 -0.65 -10.31 -7.59
C VAL A 123 -0.71 -9.51 -8.90
N PRO A 124 0.41 -9.41 -9.66
CA PRO A 124 0.36 -8.89 -11.02
C PRO A 124 -0.32 -9.92 -11.93
N VAL A 125 -1.36 -9.50 -12.64
CA VAL A 125 -1.99 -10.33 -13.68
C VAL A 125 -1.47 -9.86 -15.03
N GLU A 126 -0.62 -10.68 -15.63
CA GLU A 126 -0.23 -10.53 -17.03
C GLU A 126 -1.37 -11.02 -17.92
N ILE A 127 -1.80 -10.20 -18.88
CA ILE A 127 -2.74 -10.64 -19.92
C ILE A 127 -1.92 -11.06 -21.13
N GLU A 128 -2.30 -12.17 -21.78
CA GLU A 128 -1.66 -12.67 -23.00
C GLU A 128 -1.44 -11.52 -24.01
N GLY A 129 -0.18 -11.20 -24.29
CA GLY A 129 0.22 -10.07 -25.13
C GLY A 129 1.30 -9.16 -24.55
N GLY A 130 1.78 -9.40 -23.31
CA GLY A 130 3.00 -8.78 -22.77
C GLY A 130 2.81 -7.40 -22.13
N GLY A 131 1.58 -7.01 -21.81
CA GLY A 131 1.28 -5.85 -20.98
C GLY A 131 0.88 -6.25 -19.56
N LEU A 132 1.33 -5.49 -18.56
CA LEU A 132 0.70 -5.46 -17.22
C LEU A 132 -0.67 -4.78 -17.36
N VAL A 133 -1.76 -5.53 -17.14
CA VAL A 133 -3.08 -5.04 -17.55
C VAL A 133 -4.17 -5.20 -16.48
N ALA A 134 -4.03 -6.10 -15.51
CA ALA A 134 -4.93 -6.17 -14.36
C ALA A 134 -4.15 -6.43 -13.07
N MET A 135 -4.75 -6.05 -11.94
CA MET A 135 -4.13 -6.15 -10.63
C MET A 135 -5.09 -6.87 -9.71
N GLU A 136 -4.63 -7.90 -9.02
CA GLU A 136 -5.42 -8.62 -8.02
C GLU A 136 -4.84 -8.36 -6.63
N THR A 137 -5.71 -8.11 -5.67
CA THR A 137 -5.36 -8.07 -4.24
C THR A 137 -6.24 -9.07 -3.51
N PRO A 138 -5.72 -10.29 -3.32
CA PRO A 138 -6.37 -11.29 -2.49
C PRO A 138 -6.41 -10.83 -1.03
N ILE A 139 -7.59 -10.87 -0.43
CA ILE A 139 -7.82 -10.58 0.97
C ILE A 139 -7.77 -11.89 1.75
N CYS A 140 -6.79 -11.97 2.65
CA CYS A 140 -6.52 -13.15 3.46
C CYS A 140 -7.38 -13.18 4.72
N ALA A 141 -7.56 -14.37 5.30
CA ALA A 141 -8.36 -14.55 6.52
C ALA A 141 -8.01 -13.57 7.67
N PRO A 142 -6.73 -13.27 7.96
CA PRO A 142 -6.36 -12.33 9.02
C PRO A 142 -6.93 -10.91 8.84
N PHE A 143 -7.10 -10.44 7.60
CA PHE A 143 -7.64 -9.10 7.31
C PHE A 143 -9.02 -8.86 7.93
N TRP A 144 -9.87 -9.88 7.91
CA TRP A 144 -11.24 -9.77 8.41
C TRP A 144 -11.29 -9.60 9.93
N ALA A 145 -10.28 -10.09 10.64
CA ALA A 145 -10.13 -9.96 12.09
C ALA A 145 -9.49 -8.62 12.50
N LEU A 146 -8.88 -7.88 11.57
CA LEU A 146 -8.31 -6.57 11.85
C LEU A 146 -9.41 -5.56 12.23
N PRO A 147 -9.12 -4.63 13.14
CA PRO A 147 -10.05 -3.53 13.44
C PRO A 147 -10.22 -2.62 12.21
N ALA A 148 -11.33 -1.88 12.16
CA ALA A 148 -11.55 -0.87 11.12
C ALA A 148 -10.60 0.33 11.26
N ALA A 149 -10.23 0.66 12.50
CA ALA A 149 -9.23 1.67 12.83
C ALA A 149 -8.46 1.20 14.06
N ALA A 150 -7.13 1.33 14.03
CA ALA A 150 -6.27 1.02 15.16
C ALA A 150 -5.70 2.29 15.81
N PRO A 151 -5.44 2.27 17.13
CA PRO A 151 -4.61 3.30 17.75
C PRO A 151 -3.17 3.24 17.23
N CYS A 152 -2.37 4.27 17.52
CA CYS A 152 -0.96 4.37 17.15
C CYS A 152 -0.20 3.07 17.43
N GLY A 153 0.48 2.52 16.41
CA GLY A 153 1.26 1.29 16.50
C GLY A 153 0.45 0.00 16.30
N GLY A 154 -0.88 0.05 16.36
CA GLY A 154 -1.74 -1.08 16.03
C GLY A 154 -1.95 -1.23 14.52
N LEU A 155 -2.16 -2.48 14.08
CA LEU A 155 -2.49 -2.81 12.69
C LEU A 155 -4.01 -2.76 12.48
N ASP A 156 -4.46 -2.11 11.41
CA ASP A 156 -5.87 -2.10 10.96
C ASP A 156 -6.00 -2.47 9.48
N LYS A 157 -7.25 -2.57 9.00
CA LYS A 157 -7.56 -2.92 7.61
C LYS A 157 -6.94 -1.96 6.60
N SER A 158 -6.88 -0.66 6.90
CA SER A 158 -6.31 0.33 5.97
C SER A 158 -4.79 0.15 5.89
N MET A 159 -4.14 -0.12 7.02
CA MET A 159 -2.71 -0.42 7.08
C MET A 159 -2.33 -1.71 6.34
N ALA A 160 -3.14 -2.76 6.44
CA ALA A 160 -2.92 -3.98 5.65
C ALA A 160 -2.96 -3.71 4.13
N LEU A 161 -3.86 -2.82 3.68
CA LEU A 161 -3.89 -2.38 2.27
C LEU A 161 -2.68 -1.51 1.88
N VAL A 162 -2.20 -0.66 2.80
CA VAL A 162 -0.94 0.09 2.59
C VAL A 162 0.23 -0.88 2.42
N LEU A 163 0.32 -1.90 3.27
CA LEU A 163 1.35 -2.93 3.21
C LEU A 163 1.33 -3.67 1.86
N ALA A 164 0.16 -4.15 1.44
CA ALA A 164 -0.06 -4.81 0.14
C ALA A 164 0.41 -3.92 -1.03
N SER A 165 0.12 -2.62 -0.96
CA SER A 165 0.51 -1.65 -2.00
C SER A 165 2.01 -1.41 -2.08
N ALA A 166 2.75 -1.58 -0.99
CA ALA A 166 4.19 -1.38 -0.94
C ALA A 166 4.95 -2.65 -1.37
N PHE A 167 4.46 -3.83 -1.00
CA PHE A 167 4.98 -5.11 -1.50
C PHE A 167 4.97 -5.21 -3.03
N ARG A 168 3.92 -4.67 -3.66
CA ARG A 168 3.80 -4.54 -5.12
C ARG A 168 5.08 -4.02 -5.80
N TRP A 169 5.78 -3.10 -5.16
CA TRP A 169 6.93 -2.41 -5.75
C TRP A 169 8.27 -3.03 -5.33
N GLY A 170 8.25 -4.25 -4.80
CA GLY A 170 9.45 -5.00 -4.43
C GLY A 170 10.15 -4.44 -3.19
N VAL A 171 9.41 -3.76 -2.32
CA VAL A 171 9.94 -3.34 -1.01
C VAL A 171 10.07 -4.58 -0.13
N PRO A 172 11.29 -4.99 0.25
CA PRO A 172 11.48 -6.19 1.06
C PRO A 172 11.02 -5.96 2.50
N GLU A 173 10.66 -7.05 3.19
CA GLU A 173 10.62 -7.02 4.65
C GLU A 173 12.05 -6.86 5.21
N PRO A 174 12.25 -6.11 6.32
CA PRO A 174 11.25 -5.44 7.15
C PRO A 174 10.89 -4.01 6.68
N THR A 175 11.48 -3.54 5.57
CA THR A 175 11.36 -2.16 5.10
C THR A 175 9.89 -1.74 4.90
N VAL A 176 9.06 -2.66 4.39
CA VAL A 176 7.63 -2.47 4.18
C VAL A 176 6.84 -2.11 5.45
N ASN A 177 7.23 -2.66 6.61
CA ASN A 177 6.59 -2.34 7.89
C ASN A 177 6.85 -0.89 8.29
N TYR A 178 8.07 -0.39 8.07
CA TYR A 178 8.39 1.01 8.33
C TYR A 178 7.60 1.96 7.41
N TYR A 179 7.34 1.59 6.16
CA TYR A 179 6.46 2.37 5.26
C TYR A 179 5.03 2.47 5.79
N MET A 180 4.45 1.34 6.18
CA MET A 180 3.10 1.28 6.72
C MET A 180 2.98 2.10 8.01
N TYR A 181 3.89 1.92 8.96
CA TYR A 181 3.85 2.62 10.25
C TYR A 181 4.20 4.10 10.14
N TYR A 182 5.08 4.50 9.23
CA TYR A 182 5.31 5.91 8.93
C TYR A 182 4.05 6.58 8.39
N ALA A 183 3.33 5.92 7.48
CA ALA A 183 2.09 6.46 6.92
C ALA A 183 1.00 6.62 7.99
N GLN A 184 0.91 5.68 8.95
CA GLN A 184 0.05 5.81 10.11
C GLN A 184 0.49 6.98 11.01
N ALA A 185 1.78 7.07 11.32
CA ALA A 185 2.31 8.07 12.24
C ALA A 185 2.03 9.50 11.76
N VAL A 186 2.29 9.76 10.48
CA VAL A 186 2.02 11.06 9.84
C VAL A 186 0.52 11.36 9.80
N THR A 187 -0.31 10.37 9.47
CA THR A 187 -1.75 10.60 9.27
C THR A 187 -2.49 10.83 10.58
N LEU A 188 -2.14 10.08 11.62
CA LEU A 188 -2.78 10.15 12.93
C LEU A 188 -2.08 11.12 13.89
N GLY A 189 -0.91 11.67 13.52
CA GLY A 189 -0.09 12.49 14.40
C GLY A 189 0.48 11.70 15.59
N CYS A 190 0.74 10.41 15.40
CA CYS A 190 1.22 9.54 16.48
C CYS A 190 2.68 9.85 16.82
N PRO A 191 3.06 9.91 18.10
CA PRO A 191 4.46 10.10 18.47
C PRO A 191 5.29 8.85 18.14
N VAL A 192 6.57 9.05 17.84
CA VAL A 192 7.57 7.97 17.62
C VAL A 192 7.54 6.92 18.74
N SER A 193 7.34 7.34 19.99
CA SER A 193 7.33 6.45 21.16
C SER A 193 6.23 5.38 21.11
N ALA A 194 5.17 5.57 20.33
CA ALA A 194 4.14 4.55 20.12
C ALA A 194 4.64 3.36 19.29
N TYR A 195 5.80 3.49 18.64
CA TYR A 195 6.38 2.51 17.70
C TYR A 195 7.67 1.87 18.23
N GLY A 196 7.93 1.95 19.54
CA GLY A 196 9.15 1.43 20.16
C GLY A 196 9.39 -0.09 20.00
N PHE A 197 8.40 -0.84 19.51
CA PHE A 197 8.54 -2.26 19.16
C PHE A 197 9.28 -2.51 17.83
N LEU A 198 9.53 -1.46 17.05
CA LEU A 198 10.24 -1.54 15.75
C LEU A 198 11.76 -1.29 15.87
N GLY A 199 12.26 -0.97 17.07
CA GLY A 199 13.65 -0.59 17.36
C GLY A 199 14.38 -1.57 18.26
#